data_AF-A0A0F7S6B0-F1
#
_entry.id   AF-A0A0F7S6B0-F1
#
_cell.length_a   1.000
_cell.length_b   1.000
_cell.length_c   1.000
_cell.angle_alpha   90.00
_cell.angle_beta   90.00
_cell.angle_gamma   90.00
#
_symmetry.space_group_name_H-M   'P 1'
#
loop_
_entity.id
_entity.type
_entity.pdbx_description
1 polymer ?
#
loop_
_entity_poly.entity_id
_entity_poly.type
_entity_poly.pdbx_seq_one_letter_code
_entity_poly.pdbx_strand_id
1 'polypeptide(L)'
;MKAVAAIVLTFLVSTTLASSHASTTNHRRHHNHGPVTHEQALAKRATYSGMATWYDVGTGNAGACGQYLNPNDHVVALNQPMYGDLNQQSSWCGKTIVISNGIKTATARIEDACPTGGGNCFYGSLDMSVGLFTEFTGLGTGVFPITWWPAGEEEGQTTSPASRS
;
A
#
# COMPACT_ATOMS: atom_id res chain seq x y z
N MET A 1 -58.01 -38.99 2.87
CA MET A 1 -58.91 -37.82 2.80
C MET A 1 -58.00 -36.64 2.44
N LYS A 2 -57.75 -36.34 1.15
CA LYS A 2 -58.51 -35.45 0.24
C LYS A 2 -58.74 -34.06 0.91
N ALA A 3 -58.32 -32.92 0.41
CA ALA A 3 -57.88 -32.51 -0.93
C ALA A 3 -57.07 -31.20 -0.86
N VAL A 4 -56.18 -30.98 -1.81
CA VAL A 4 -55.57 -29.68 -2.12
C VAL A 4 -56.58 -28.92 -3.01
N ALA A 5 -57.00 -27.74 -2.59
CA ALA A 5 -57.89 -26.88 -3.38
C ALA A 5 -57.07 -25.91 -4.23
N ALA A 6 -57.17 -26.06 -5.55
CA ALA A 6 -56.77 -25.04 -6.52
C ALA A 6 -58.00 -24.19 -6.87
N ILE A 7 -57.85 -22.87 -6.90
CA ILE A 7 -58.79 -21.96 -7.55
C ILE A 7 -57.98 -21.06 -8.48
N VAL A 8 -58.30 -21.15 -9.77
CA VAL A 8 -57.81 -20.32 -10.87
C VAL A 8 -59.00 -19.50 -11.38
N LEU A 9 -58.83 -18.19 -11.58
CA LEU A 9 -59.32 -17.37 -12.73
C LEU A 9 -58.96 -15.88 -12.48
N THR A 10 -57.99 -15.26 -13.17
CA THR A 10 -58.05 -14.42 -14.42
C THR A 10 -58.89 -13.12 -14.29
N PHE A 11 -58.65 -11.92 -14.84
CA PHE A 11 -57.79 -11.30 -15.88
C PHE A 11 -57.62 -9.79 -15.52
N LEU A 12 -56.57 -9.05 -15.90
CA LEU A 12 -56.48 -8.01 -16.98
C LEU A 12 -55.38 -7.04 -16.47
N VAL A 13 -54.42 -6.51 -17.24
CA VAL A 13 -54.54 -5.45 -18.24
C VAL A 13 -53.19 -5.33 -18.96
N SER A 14 -53.21 -5.29 -20.30
CA SER A 14 -52.08 -4.92 -21.13
C SER A 14 -51.73 -3.43 -20.98
N THR A 15 -50.48 -3.11 -20.70
CA THR A 15 -49.90 -1.80 -21.05
C THR A 15 -48.53 -2.03 -21.69
N THR A 16 -48.50 -1.90 -23.01
CA THR A 16 -47.25 -1.71 -23.76
C THR A 16 -46.93 -0.23 -23.75
N LEU A 17 -45.96 0.20 -22.94
CA LEU A 17 -45.27 1.46 -23.18
C LEU A 17 -43.86 1.13 -23.64
N ALA A 18 -43.64 1.31 -24.94
CA ALA A 18 -42.33 1.29 -25.55
C ALA A 18 -41.51 2.45 -24.98
N SER A 19 -40.49 2.14 -24.18
CA SER A 19 -39.45 3.12 -23.86
C SER A 19 -38.45 3.13 -25.00
N SER A 20 -38.40 4.26 -25.69
CA SER A 20 -37.42 4.63 -26.70
C SER A 20 -35.99 4.38 -26.19
N HIS A 21 -35.28 3.40 -26.77
CA HIS A 21 -33.83 3.33 -26.62
C HIS A 21 -33.22 4.42 -27.50
N ALA A 22 -33.14 5.63 -26.95
CA ALA A 22 -32.26 6.66 -27.49
C ALA A 22 -30.83 6.12 -27.43
N SER A 23 -30.23 5.88 -28.60
CA SER A 23 -28.81 5.60 -28.75
C SER A 23 -28.02 6.78 -28.22
N THR A 24 -27.59 6.72 -26.97
CA THR A 24 -26.56 7.61 -26.46
C THR A 24 -25.24 7.09 -27.00
N THR A 25 -24.70 7.87 -27.93
CA THR A 25 -23.32 7.79 -28.42
C THR A 25 -22.38 7.44 -27.29
N ASN A 26 -21.64 6.34 -27.49
CA ASN A 26 -20.54 5.92 -26.64
C ASN A 26 -19.44 6.99 -26.72
N HIS A 27 -19.55 8.03 -25.89
CA HIS A 27 -18.44 8.93 -25.64
C HIS A 27 -17.38 8.15 -24.87
N ARG A 28 -16.56 7.40 -25.63
CA ARG A 28 -15.19 7.07 -25.21
C ARG A 28 -14.46 8.39 -25.01
N ARG A 29 -14.64 8.99 -23.83
CA ARG A 29 -13.66 9.90 -23.27
C ARG A 29 -12.46 9.04 -22.92
N HIS A 30 -11.61 8.80 -23.91
CA HIS A 30 -10.21 8.57 -23.62
C HIS A 30 -9.75 9.84 -22.91
N HIS A 31 -9.65 9.78 -21.59
CA HIS A 31 -8.94 10.79 -20.83
C HIS A 31 -7.51 10.76 -21.34
N ASN A 32 -7.21 11.69 -22.25
CA ASN A 32 -5.87 11.99 -22.69
C ASN A 32 -5.17 12.62 -21.48
N HIS A 33 -4.65 11.77 -20.59
CA HIS A 33 -3.71 12.21 -19.59
C HIS A 33 -2.44 12.59 -20.36
N GLY A 34 -2.32 13.87 -20.70
CA GLY A 34 -1.05 14.45 -21.08
C GLY A 34 0.00 14.17 -20.00
N PRO A 35 1.30 14.30 -20.32
CA PRO A 35 2.37 14.00 -19.38
C PRO A 35 2.15 14.77 -18.07
N VAL A 36 1.90 14.02 -17.00
CA VAL A 36 1.81 14.57 -15.64
C VAL A 36 3.14 15.22 -15.31
N THR A 37 3.12 16.48 -14.86
CA THR A 37 4.37 17.15 -14.47
C THR A 37 4.97 16.41 -13.26
N HIS A 38 6.29 16.48 -13.10
CA HIS A 38 6.97 15.82 -11.97
C HIS A 38 6.39 16.24 -10.61
N GLU A 39 5.90 17.48 -10.49
CA GLU A 39 5.25 18.02 -9.32
C GLU A 39 3.90 17.35 -9.05
N GLN A 40 3.12 17.06 -10.10
CA GLN A 40 1.86 16.34 -10.00
C GLN A 40 2.07 14.84 -9.73
N ALA A 41 3.16 14.26 -10.23
CA ALA A 41 3.57 12.90 -9.92
C ALA A 41 4.07 12.77 -8.46
N LEU A 42 4.79 13.78 -7.96
CA LEU A 42 5.23 13.86 -6.56
C LEU A 42 4.04 14.02 -5.61
N ALA A 43 3.05 14.86 -5.97
CA ALA A 43 1.81 15.06 -5.21
C ALA A 43 0.88 13.83 -5.18
N LYS A 44 1.08 12.84 -6.06
CA LYS A 44 0.27 11.60 -6.10
C LYS A 44 0.77 10.48 -5.20
N ARG A 45 1.95 10.59 -4.57
CA ARG A 45 2.45 9.54 -3.70
C ARG A 45 1.65 9.56 -2.39
N ALA A 46 1.13 8.40 -2.00
CA ALA A 46 0.52 8.24 -0.70
C ALA A 46 1.57 8.54 0.39
N THR A 47 1.28 9.52 1.24
CA THR A 47 2.09 9.86 2.40
C THR A 47 1.41 9.36 3.65
N TYR A 48 2.17 8.70 4.50
CA TYR A 48 1.74 8.15 5.77
C TYR A 48 2.46 8.88 6.91
N SER A 49 1.80 8.95 8.06
CA SER A 49 2.35 9.52 9.29
C SER A 49 2.16 8.53 10.43
N GLY A 50 3.13 8.46 11.32
CA GLY A 50 3.07 7.55 12.46
C GLY A 50 4.25 7.72 13.41
N MET A 51 4.48 6.71 14.24
CA MET A 51 5.61 6.67 15.15
C MET A 51 6.66 5.68 14.65
N ALA A 52 7.93 6.00 14.87
CA ALA A 52 9.06 5.11 14.67
C ALA A 52 9.51 4.53 16.00
N THR A 53 9.60 3.21 16.12
CA THR A 53 10.33 2.50 17.19
C THR A 53 11.51 1.73 16.58
N TRP A 54 12.20 0.92 17.39
CA TRP A 54 13.22 0.02 16.90
C TRP A 54 13.11 -1.38 17.51
N TYR A 55 13.61 -2.36 16.77
CA TYR A 55 13.74 -3.75 17.19
C TYR A 55 15.09 -4.35 16.77
N ASP A 56 15.46 -5.45 17.41
CA ASP A 56 16.61 -6.24 16.99
C ASP A 56 16.18 -7.23 15.90
N VAL A 57 16.69 -7.03 14.69
CA VAL A 57 16.37 -7.88 13.52
C VAL A 57 17.28 -9.11 13.46
N GLY A 58 18.41 -9.11 14.18
CA GLY A 58 19.45 -10.14 14.14
C GLY A 58 19.13 -11.39 14.95
N THR A 59 17.87 -11.80 14.99
CA THR A 59 17.40 -12.90 15.88
C THR A 59 17.66 -14.30 15.34
N GLY A 60 18.18 -14.42 14.10
CA GLY A 60 18.35 -15.70 13.41
C GLY A 60 17.08 -16.22 12.73
N ASN A 61 15.96 -15.49 12.83
CA ASN A 61 14.74 -15.76 12.07
C ASN A 61 14.69 -14.87 10.81
N ALA A 62 14.04 -15.36 9.77
CA ALA A 62 13.67 -14.52 8.64
C ALA A 62 12.53 -13.58 9.06
N GLY A 63 12.53 -12.35 8.53
CA GLY A 63 11.39 -11.44 8.67
C GLY A 63 10.15 -12.00 7.96
N ALA A 64 8.99 -11.39 8.20
CA ALA A 64 7.72 -11.82 7.60
C ALA A 64 7.74 -11.84 6.05
N CYS A 65 8.65 -11.10 5.41
CA CYS A 65 8.86 -11.13 3.96
C CYS A 65 9.78 -12.27 3.48
N GLY A 66 10.23 -13.15 4.37
CA GLY A 66 11.03 -14.34 4.07
C GLY A 66 12.54 -14.11 3.92
N GLN A 67 13.02 -12.90 4.17
CA GLN A 67 14.45 -12.55 4.10
C GLN A 67 15.11 -12.59 5.48
N TYR A 68 16.36 -13.05 5.55
CA TYR A 68 17.19 -12.86 6.74
C TYR A 68 17.70 -11.43 6.78
N LEU A 69 17.63 -10.81 7.96
CA LEU A 69 17.91 -9.39 8.15
C LEU A 69 19.18 -9.20 8.98
N ASN A 70 19.98 -8.20 8.64
CA ASN A 70 21.11 -7.76 9.46
C ASN A 70 20.72 -6.50 10.26
N PRO A 71 21.10 -6.38 11.55
CA PRO A 71 20.88 -5.16 12.35
C PRO A 71 21.37 -3.86 11.72
N ASN A 72 22.36 -3.94 10.83
CA ASN A 72 22.91 -2.77 10.12
C ASN A 72 22.16 -2.44 8.82
N ASP A 73 21.27 -3.31 8.34
CA ASP A 73 20.50 -3.06 7.12
C ASP A 73 19.44 -1.99 7.37
N HIS A 74 19.11 -1.19 6.35
CA HIS A 74 18.00 -0.24 6.42
C HIS A 74 16.69 -0.94 6.08
N VAL A 75 16.12 -1.57 7.10
CA VAL A 75 14.87 -2.33 6.99
C VAL A 75 13.88 -1.89 8.05
N VAL A 76 12.59 -2.07 7.76
CA VAL A 76 11.50 -1.80 8.69
C VAL A 76 10.53 -2.97 8.74
N ALA A 77 9.96 -3.18 9.93
CA ALA A 77 8.74 -3.95 10.11
C ALA A 77 7.53 -3.05 9.92
N LEU A 78 6.66 -3.41 8.98
CA LEU A 78 5.44 -2.66 8.69
C LEU A 78 4.33 -3.04 9.67
N ASN A 79 3.63 -2.05 10.22
CA ASN A 79 2.49 -2.28 11.10
C ASN A 79 1.45 -3.21 10.47
N GLN A 80 0.90 -4.13 11.27
CA GLN A 80 -0.06 -5.13 10.82
C GLN A 80 -1.28 -4.55 10.06
N PRO A 81 -1.89 -3.41 10.46
CA PRO A 81 -2.98 -2.81 9.69
C PRO A 81 -2.65 -2.52 8.21
N MET A 82 -1.39 -2.20 7.91
CA MET A 82 -0.92 -1.97 6.54
C MET A 82 -0.32 -3.23 5.91
N TYR A 83 0.31 -4.10 6.71
CA TYR A 83 0.89 -5.36 6.25
C TYR A 83 -0.20 -6.34 5.77
N GLY A 84 -1.31 -6.44 6.50
CA GLY A 84 -2.40 -7.38 6.22
C GLY A 84 -2.35 -8.65 7.06
N ASP A 85 -2.64 -9.80 6.44
CA ASP A 85 -2.57 -11.12 7.09
C ASP A 85 -1.10 -11.49 7.39
N LEU A 86 -0.78 -11.69 8.67
CA LEU A 86 0.57 -12.02 9.12
C LEU A 86 1.03 -13.43 8.70
N ASN A 87 0.10 -14.30 8.27
CA ASN A 87 0.43 -15.63 7.76
C ASN A 87 0.72 -15.63 6.25
N GLN A 88 0.68 -14.46 5.60
CA GLN A 88 0.93 -14.30 4.18
C GLN A 88 2.00 -13.23 3.94
N GLN A 89 2.68 -13.33 2.81
CA GLN A 89 3.61 -12.30 2.39
C GLN A 89 2.82 -11.07 1.93
N SER A 90 3.08 -9.92 2.57
CA SER A 90 2.40 -8.67 2.20
C SER A 90 2.81 -8.20 0.82
N SER A 91 1.89 -7.53 0.11
CA SER A 91 2.20 -6.78 -1.12
C SER A 91 3.23 -5.67 -0.90
N TRP A 92 3.47 -5.25 0.35
CA TRP A 92 4.48 -4.28 0.72
C TRP A 92 5.90 -4.84 0.80
N CYS A 93 6.07 -6.16 0.86
CA CYS A 93 7.38 -6.78 0.98
C CYS A 93 8.31 -6.38 -0.17
N GLY A 94 9.55 -6.02 0.17
CA GLY A 94 10.58 -5.57 -0.77
C GLY A 94 10.36 -4.15 -1.32
N LYS A 95 9.25 -3.47 -0.99
CA LYS A 95 9.06 -2.08 -1.40
C LYS A 95 10.03 -1.18 -0.66
N THR A 96 10.58 -0.23 -1.41
CA THR A 96 11.44 0.81 -0.86
C THR A 96 10.59 2.02 -0.47
N ILE A 97 10.86 2.57 0.71
CA ILE A 97 10.19 3.76 1.24
C ILE A 97 11.20 4.83 1.62
N VAL A 98 10.78 6.08 1.57
CA VAL A 98 11.52 7.22 2.11
C VAL A 98 10.84 7.65 3.39
N ILE A 99 11.61 7.82 4.45
CA ILE A 99 11.15 8.15 5.80
C ILE A 99 11.74 9.49 6.19
N SER A 100 10.95 10.36 6.83
CA SER A 100 11.38 11.65 7.36
C SER A 100 10.89 11.88 8.78
N ASN A 101 11.75 12.47 9.62
CA ASN A 101 11.37 12.99 10.93
C ASN A 101 11.18 14.53 10.94
N GLY A 102 11.10 15.15 9.75
CA GLY A 102 11.03 16.60 9.57
C GLY A 102 12.38 17.33 9.56
N ILE A 103 13.48 16.66 9.94
CA ILE A 103 14.85 17.21 9.91
C ILE A 103 15.72 16.44 8.92
N LYS A 104 15.63 15.11 8.97
CA LYS A 104 16.40 14.18 8.15
C LYS A 104 15.47 13.29 7.33
N THR A 105 16.04 12.66 6.32
CA THR A 105 15.40 11.61 5.53
C THR A 105 16.33 10.42 5.38
N ALA A 106 15.77 9.21 5.40
CA ALA A 106 16.47 7.97 5.08
C ALA A 106 15.59 7.07 4.20
N THR A 107 16.23 6.16 3.47
CA THR A 107 15.55 5.16 2.64
C THR A 107 15.65 3.79 3.29
N ALA A 108 14.58 3.02 3.27
CA ALA A 108 14.52 1.69 3.85
C ALA A 108 13.67 0.73 3.02
N ARG A 109 13.86 -0.57 3.19
CA ARG A 109 12.99 -1.61 2.63
C ARG A 109 12.04 -2.16 3.68
N ILE A 110 10.81 -2.47 3.26
CA ILE A 110 9.86 -3.21 4.09
C ILE A 110 10.15 -4.69 3.96
N GLU A 111 10.66 -5.30 5.03
CA GLU A 111 11.10 -6.71 5.02
C GLU A 111 10.49 -7.56 6.15
N ASP A 112 9.68 -6.93 7.01
CA ASP A 112 9.10 -7.59 8.17
C ASP A 112 7.71 -7.04 8.52
N ALA A 113 7.04 -7.70 9.47
CA ALA A 113 5.72 -7.30 9.96
C ALA A 113 5.77 -7.04 11.46
N CYS A 114 5.17 -5.93 11.88
CA CYS A 114 4.98 -5.64 13.30
C CYS A 114 3.53 -5.89 13.71
N PRO A 115 3.24 -6.95 14.50
CA PRO A 115 1.89 -7.25 14.98
C PRO A 115 1.40 -6.16 15.94
N THR A 116 0.08 -5.92 15.98
CA THR A 116 -0.52 -4.90 16.86
C THR A 116 -0.21 -5.11 18.36
N GLY A 117 0.14 -6.33 18.76
CA GLY A 117 0.56 -6.67 20.12
C GLY A 117 2.07 -6.63 20.38
N GLY A 118 2.91 -6.34 19.36
CA GLY A 118 4.37 -6.43 19.43
C GLY A 118 5.10 -5.14 19.83
N GLY A 119 4.39 -4.01 19.92
CA GLY A 119 4.99 -2.69 20.10
C GLY A 119 4.09 -1.62 19.50
N ASN A 120 4.52 -0.35 19.46
CA ASN A 120 3.73 0.82 18.99
C ASN A 120 3.39 0.82 17.49
N CYS A 121 2.88 -0.29 16.98
CA CYS A 121 2.67 -0.63 15.57
C CYS A 121 1.22 -0.36 15.16
N PHE A 122 0.83 0.90 15.34
CA PHE A 122 -0.41 1.44 14.83
C PHE A 122 -0.32 1.74 13.33
N TYR A 123 -1.45 2.01 12.70
CA TYR A 123 -1.47 2.41 11.29
C TYR A 123 -0.52 3.59 11.04
N GLY A 124 0.36 3.44 10.05
CA GLY A 124 1.37 4.43 9.70
C GLY A 124 2.66 4.38 10.52
N SER A 125 2.70 3.66 11.65
CA SER A 125 3.93 3.43 12.42
C SER A 125 4.86 2.44 11.73
N LEU A 126 6.16 2.56 12.00
CA LEU A 126 7.23 1.67 11.53
C LEU A 126 8.09 1.22 12.71
N ASP A 127 8.47 -0.05 12.74
CA ASP A 127 9.49 -0.54 13.68
C ASP A 127 10.80 -0.74 12.92
N MET A 128 11.81 0.05 13.23
CA MET A 128 13.05 0.14 12.44
C MET A 128 14.10 -0.86 12.92
N SER A 129 14.99 -1.30 12.03
CA SER A 129 16.25 -1.87 12.48
C SER A 129 17.05 -0.87 13.32
N VAL A 130 17.90 -1.38 14.21
CA VAL A 130 18.81 -0.56 15.02
C VAL A 130 19.63 0.40 14.15
N GLY A 131 20.22 -0.11 13.06
CA GLY A 131 21.02 0.70 12.14
C GLY A 131 20.24 1.91 11.61
N LEU A 132 19.03 1.68 11.07
CA LEU A 132 18.19 2.74 10.53
C LEU A 132 17.72 3.73 11.61
N PHE A 133 17.29 3.26 12.78
CA PHE A 133 16.83 4.13 13.85
C PHE A 133 17.93 5.10 14.29
N THR A 134 19.17 4.59 14.39
CA THR A 134 20.33 5.39 14.80
C THR A 134 20.75 6.48 13.82
N GLU A 135 20.29 6.45 12.58
CA GLU A 135 20.51 7.55 11.62
C GLU A 135 19.71 8.81 12.00
N PHE A 136 18.52 8.60 12.57
CA PHE A 136 17.61 9.68 12.96
C PHE A 136 17.89 10.18 14.38
N THR A 137 18.03 9.27 15.35
CA THR A 137 18.22 9.60 16.77
C THR A 137 18.88 8.46 17.56
N GLY A 138 19.35 8.73 18.77
CA GLY A 138 19.88 7.69 19.66
C GLY A 138 18.79 6.75 20.18
N LEU A 139 19.12 5.46 20.39
CA LEU A 139 18.17 4.42 20.83
C LEU A 139 17.40 4.77 22.12
N GLY A 140 18.00 5.56 23.01
CA GLY A 140 17.38 6.03 24.26
C GLY A 140 16.17 6.95 24.06
N THR A 141 15.98 7.52 22.86
CA THR A 141 14.73 8.20 22.51
C THR A 141 13.54 7.23 22.51
N GLY A 142 13.77 5.96 22.14
CA GLY A 142 12.77 4.90 22.12
C GLY A 142 11.76 5.03 20.99
N VAL A 143 11.11 6.18 20.89
CA VAL A 143 10.04 6.43 19.92
C VAL A 143 10.02 7.89 19.45
N PHE A 144 9.81 8.14 18.15
CA PHE A 144 9.71 9.50 17.61
C PHE A 144 8.73 9.59 16.41
N PRO A 145 8.13 10.76 16.12
CA PRO A 145 7.18 10.89 15.02
C PRO A 145 7.88 10.91 13.66
N ILE A 146 7.24 10.30 12.66
CA ILE A 146 7.72 10.23 11.28
C ILE A 146 6.60 10.47 10.26
N THR A 147 7.01 10.86 9.07
CA THR A 147 6.24 10.75 7.82
C THR A 147 7.01 9.86 6.83
N TRP A 148 6.32 9.13 5.97
CA TRP A 148 6.97 8.30 4.96
C TRP A 148 6.09 8.07 3.74
N TRP A 149 6.72 7.71 2.63
CA TRP A 149 6.05 7.44 1.35
C TRP A 149 6.84 6.41 0.54
N PRO A 150 6.20 5.68 -0.41
CA PRO A 150 6.92 4.82 -1.34
C PRO A 150 7.96 5.63 -2.11
N ALA A 151 9.20 5.12 -2.17
CA ALA A 151 10.15 5.59 -3.17
C ALA A 151 9.49 5.31 -4.53
N GLY A 152 9.30 6.35 -5.35
CA GLY A 152 8.65 6.17 -6.65
C GLY A 152 9.33 5.04 -7.41
N GLU A 153 8.56 4.25 -8.16
CA GLU A 153 9.14 3.25 -9.04
C GLU A 153 10.10 4.00 -9.96
N GLU A 154 11.41 3.75 -9.82
CA GLU A 154 12.34 4.04 -10.90
C GLU A 154 11.87 3.15 -12.04
N GLU A 155 11.01 3.68 -12.91
CA GLU A 155 10.77 3.12 -14.23
C GLU A 155 12.16 2.89 -14.80
N GLY A 156 12.51 1.61 -14.94
CA GLY A 156 13.81 1.20 -15.44
C GLY A 156 14.12 2.01 -16.69
N GLN A 157 15.12 2.88 -16.57
CA GLN A 157 15.71 3.58 -17.69
C GLN A 157 16.40 2.51 -18.53
N THR A 158 15.59 1.82 -19.34
CA THR A 158 16.07 1.01 -20.44
C THR A 158 16.73 2.00 -21.36
N THR A 159 18.05 2.01 -21.32
CA THR A 159 18.94 2.68 -22.26
C THR A 159 18.59 2.18 -23.66
N SER A 160 17.61 2.81 -24.29
CA SER A 160 17.38 2.66 -25.73
C SER A 160 18.53 3.39 -26.41
N PRO A 161 19.46 2.70 -27.08
CA PRO A 161 20.52 3.37 -27.80
C PRO A 161 19.88 4.15 -28.94
N ALA A 162 20.21 5.44 -29.01
CA ALA A 162 19.82 6.29 -30.12
C ALA A 162 20.20 5.64 -31.46
N SER A 163 19.20 5.16 -32.22
CA SER A 163 19.41 4.80 -33.63
C SER A 163 19.43 6.10 -34.44
N ARG A 164 20.65 6.59 -34.65
CA ARG A 164 20.96 7.58 -35.68
C ARG A 164 21.12 6.83 -37.00
N SER A 165 20.23 7.11 -37.96
CA SER A 165 20.44 6.98 -39.41
C SER A 165 19.29 7.65 -40.13
#